data_AF-A0A352RHC8-F1
#
_entry.id   AF-A0A352RHC8-F1
#
_cell.length_a   1.000
_cell.length_b   1.000
_cell.length_c   1.000
_cell.angle_alpha   90.00
_cell.angle_beta   90.00
_cell.angle_gamma   90.00
#
_symmetry.space_group_name_H-M   'P 1'
#
loop_
_entity.id
_entity.type
_entity.pdbx_description
1 polymer ?
#
loop_
_entity_poly.entity_id
_entity_poly.type
_entity_poly.pdbx_seq_one_letter_code
_entity_poly.pdbx_strand_id
1 'polypeptide(L)'
;KALTIAAISSFSGGTIGVVLLMFFAPALAGFAILFWSAEYFALMLLGLSAVSAFAGKGKVLKAVMMTLLGLMLATVGESSLFHAPRFTLGIMDLQSGINFVTLAMGLFAVPEAFFLAIDKIRSKKSSSKKSQEISNLRINLKEAKAIAPVIGRQSIQGFLIGVMPGTGATIASFLGYAVERNLASPEEREEFGKGSIKGLAAPETANNAASTGSFVPLLTLGIPGSGTTAVLLGAFIALNLQPGPQLLQERPEVFWSVIMSM
;
A
#
# COMPACT_ATOMS: atom_id res chain seq x y z
N LYS A 1 -0.26 13.46 24.13
CA LYS A 1 0.15 12.07 24.47
C LYS A 1 -0.22 11.03 23.41
N ALA A 2 -1.49 10.72 23.15
CA ALA A 2 -1.88 9.74 22.12
C ALA A 2 -1.24 10.04 20.74
N LEU A 3 -1.27 11.31 20.32
CA LEU A 3 -0.61 11.76 19.10
C LEU A 3 0.90 11.44 19.08
N THR A 4 1.60 11.61 20.23
CA THR A 4 3.02 11.27 20.33
C THR A 4 3.24 9.76 20.20
N ILE A 5 2.41 8.94 20.86
CA ILE A 5 2.51 7.47 20.77
C ILE A 5 2.28 7.02 19.32
N ALA A 6 1.25 7.57 18.66
CA ALA A 6 0.98 7.30 17.25
C ALA A 6 2.16 7.69 16.37
N ALA A 7 2.72 8.90 16.56
CA ALA A 7 3.87 9.37 15.80
C ALA A 7 5.12 8.49 15.99
N ILE A 8 5.46 8.10 17.22
CA ILE A 8 6.61 7.23 17.49
C ILE A 8 6.39 5.82 16.93
N SER A 9 5.19 5.28 17.09
CA SER A 9 4.85 3.95 16.58
C SER A 9 4.88 3.90 15.05
N SER A 10 4.32 4.93 14.42
CA SER A 10 4.34 5.15 12.97
C SER A 10 5.77 5.26 12.44
N PHE A 11 6.58 6.16 13.03
CA PHE A 11 7.97 6.35 12.65
C PHE A 11 8.77 5.06 12.82
N SER A 12 8.67 4.40 13.98
CA SER A 12 9.43 3.18 14.25
C SER A 12 9.04 2.03 13.31
N GLY A 13 7.72 1.87 13.04
CA GLY A 13 7.22 0.88 12.08
C GLY A 13 7.70 1.15 10.66
N GLY A 14 7.71 2.41 10.23
CA GLY A 14 8.28 2.84 8.96
C GLY A 14 9.77 2.56 8.86
N THR A 15 10.56 2.99 9.85
CA THR A 15 12.02 2.77 9.87
C THR A 15 12.38 1.28 9.85
N ILE A 16 11.74 0.45 10.69
CA ILE A 16 11.96 -0.99 10.66
C ILE A 16 11.52 -1.57 9.31
N GLY A 17 10.41 -1.10 8.76
CA GLY A 17 9.94 -1.47 7.43
C GLY A 17 10.95 -1.15 6.33
N VAL A 18 11.62 0.01 6.37
CA VAL A 18 12.65 0.42 5.41
C VAL A 18 13.87 -0.49 5.52
N VAL A 19 14.31 -0.79 6.74
CA VAL A 19 15.40 -1.75 6.97
C VAL A 19 15.02 -3.11 6.39
N LEU A 20 13.81 -3.62 6.64
CA LEU A 20 13.35 -4.88 6.05
C LEU A 20 13.28 -4.81 4.52
N LEU A 21 12.81 -3.70 3.94
CA LEU A 21 12.75 -3.44 2.50
C LEU A 21 14.14 -3.54 1.84
N MET A 22 15.17 -2.98 2.48
CA MET A 22 16.56 -3.04 1.98
C MET A 22 17.07 -4.48 1.79
N PHE A 23 16.59 -5.44 2.58
CA PHE A 23 16.98 -6.84 2.45
C PHE A 23 16.01 -7.64 1.57
N PHE A 24 14.71 -7.45 1.76
CA PHE A 24 13.68 -8.23 1.05
C PHE A 24 13.58 -7.87 -0.42
N ALA A 25 13.71 -6.59 -0.79
CA ALA A 25 13.56 -6.21 -2.19
C ALA A 25 14.70 -6.78 -3.07
N PRO A 26 15.99 -6.68 -2.73
CA PRO A 26 17.04 -7.34 -3.49
C PRO A 26 16.89 -8.87 -3.52
N ALA A 27 16.53 -9.49 -2.39
CA ALA A 27 16.31 -10.93 -2.32
C ALA A 27 15.18 -11.40 -3.25
N LEU A 28 14.05 -10.69 -3.26
CA LEU A 28 12.92 -11.01 -4.11
C LEU A 28 13.20 -10.70 -5.58
N ALA A 29 13.89 -9.60 -5.90
CA ALA A 29 14.31 -9.28 -7.27
C ALA A 29 15.21 -10.38 -7.85
N GLY A 30 16.17 -10.88 -7.07
CA GLY A 30 17.03 -12.00 -7.47
C GLY A 30 16.23 -13.27 -7.78
N PHE A 31 15.21 -13.57 -6.98
CA PHE A 31 14.33 -14.71 -7.21
C PHE A 31 13.39 -14.51 -8.41
N ALA A 32 12.89 -13.30 -8.61
CA ALA A 32 11.95 -12.98 -9.67
C ALA A 32 12.55 -13.09 -11.09
N ILE A 33 13.86 -12.96 -11.24
CA ILE A 33 14.56 -13.20 -12.51
C ILE A 33 14.43 -14.68 -12.94
N LEU A 34 14.25 -15.60 -11.99
CA LEU A 34 14.12 -17.03 -12.25
C LEU A 34 12.70 -17.43 -12.69
N PHE A 35 11.72 -16.53 -12.60
CA PHE A 35 10.35 -16.84 -12.97
C PHE A 35 10.18 -16.97 -14.47
N TRP A 36 9.48 -18.04 -14.87
CA TRP A 36 9.03 -18.24 -16.23
C TRP A 36 7.55 -17.87 -16.34
N SER A 37 7.00 -18.03 -17.54
CA SER A 37 5.63 -17.65 -17.85
C SER A 37 4.59 -18.26 -16.90
N ALA A 38 4.82 -19.48 -16.41
CA ALA A 38 3.91 -20.18 -15.50
C ALA A 38 3.88 -19.53 -14.10
N GLU A 39 5.04 -19.19 -13.54
CA GLU A 39 5.18 -18.55 -12.23
C GLU A 39 4.63 -17.13 -12.27
N TYR A 40 4.93 -16.36 -13.33
CA TYR A 40 4.33 -15.04 -13.55
C TYR A 40 2.81 -15.12 -13.65
N PHE A 41 2.28 -16.10 -14.39
CA PHE A 41 0.84 -16.29 -14.48
C PHE A 41 0.20 -16.61 -13.12
N ALA A 42 0.79 -17.52 -12.35
CA ALA A 42 0.30 -17.89 -11.02
C ALA A 42 0.34 -16.70 -10.05
N LEU A 43 1.40 -15.90 -10.08
CA LEU A 43 1.54 -14.71 -9.24
C LEU A 43 0.54 -13.62 -9.60
N MET A 44 0.31 -13.39 -10.90
CA MET A 44 -0.71 -12.46 -11.36
C MET A 44 -2.10 -12.92 -10.93
N LEU A 45 -2.41 -14.22 -11.07
CA LEU A 45 -3.68 -14.78 -10.62
C LEU A 45 -3.86 -14.64 -9.10
N LEU A 46 -2.81 -14.88 -8.32
CA LEU A 46 -2.81 -14.69 -6.88
C LEU A 46 -3.02 -13.22 -6.50
N GLY A 47 -2.34 -12.29 -7.15
CA GLY A 47 -2.49 -10.86 -6.89
C GLY A 47 -3.90 -10.35 -7.23
N LEU A 48 -4.45 -10.76 -8.37
CA LEU A 48 -5.83 -10.42 -8.75
C LEU A 48 -6.87 -11.04 -7.79
N SER A 49 -6.61 -12.26 -7.32
CA SER A 49 -7.46 -12.93 -6.33
C SER A 49 -7.40 -12.24 -4.96
N ALA A 50 -6.21 -11.77 -4.56
CA ALA A 50 -6.01 -11.06 -3.30
C ALA A 50 -6.84 -9.77 -3.22
N VAL A 51 -6.90 -8.98 -4.31
CA VAL A 51 -7.76 -7.79 -4.41
C VAL A 51 -9.22 -8.12 -4.05
N SER A 52 -9.70 -9.27 -4.50
CA SER A 52 -11.08 -9.72 -4.23
C SER A 52 -11.24 -10.27 -2.81
N ALA A 53 -10.27 -11.05 -2.33
CA ALA A 53 -10.28 -11.62 -0.97
C ALA A 53 -10.29 -10.52 0.11
N PHE A 54 -9.64 -9.39 -0.17
CA PHE A 54 -9.42 -8.30 0.78
C PHE A 54 -10.37 -7.11 0.61
N ALA A 55 -11.36 -7.18 -0.29
CA ALA A 55 -12.32 -6.11 -0.56
C ALA A 55 -13.25 -5.74 0.63
N GLY A 56 -13.24 -6.54 1.71
CA GLY A 56 -14.10 -6.39 2.88
C GLY A 56 -15.46 -7.09 2.75
N LYS A 57 -16.12 -7.33 3.89
CA LYS A 57 -17.38 -8.09 3.95
C LYS A 57 -18.44 -7.46 3.03
N GLY A 58 -19.04 -8.30 2.16
CA GLY A 58 -20.10 -7.89 1.23
C GLY A 58 -19.65 -7.14 -0.03
N LYS A 59 -18.34 -6.91 -0.23
CA LYS A 59 -17.79 -6.19 -1.39
C LYS A 59 -17.00 -7.07 -2.37
N VAL A 60 -16.79 -8.33 -2.04
CA VAL A 60 -16.01 -9.29 -2.85
C VAL A 60 -16.51 -9.34 -4.30
N LEU A 61 -17.82 -9.47 -4.52
CA LEU A 61 -18.38 -9.52 -5.88
C LEU A 61 -18.06 -8.25 -6.68
N LYS A 62 -18.12 -7.07 -6.05
CA LYS A 62 -17.76 -5.81 -6.70
C LYS A 62 -16.28 -5.79 -7.06
N ALA A 63 -15.40 -6.27 -6.18
CA ALA A 63 -13.98 -6.33 -6.46
C ALA A 63 -13.64 -7.30 -7.60
N VAL A 64 -14.28 -8.47 -7.66
CA VAL A 64 -14.13 -9.42 -8.77
C VAL A 64 -14.59 -8.78 -10.09
N MET A 65 -15.77 -8.14 -10.10
CA MET A 65 -16.28 -7.46 -11.30
C MET A 65 -15.35 -6.35 -11.78
N MET A 66 -14.82 -5.53 -10.87
CA MET A 66 -13.87 -4.46 -11.21
C MET A 66 -12.53 -5.01 -11.70
N THR A 67 -12.08 -6.14 -11.14
CA THR A 67 -10.86 -6.83 -11.59
C THR A 67 -11.03 -7.35 -13.02
N LEU A 68 -12.16 -8.01 -13.30
CA LEU A 68 -12.50 -8.48 -14.64
C LEU A 68 -12.64 -7.32 -15.63
N LEU A 69 -13.27 -6.21 -15.23
CA LEU A 69 -13.36 -5.02 -16.05
C LEU A 69 -11.96 -4.46 -16.39
N GLY A 70 -11.06 -4.38 -15.40
CA GLY A 70 -9.68 -3.96 -15.62
C GLY A 70 -8.95 -4.88 -16.60
N LEU A 71 -9.11 -6.20 -16.48
CA LEU A 71 -8.55 -7.17 -17.42
C LEU A 71 -9.11 -6.98 -18.84
N MET A 72 -10.43 -6.75 -18.98
CA MET A 72 -11.04 -6.48 -20.28
C MET A 72 -10.45 -5.22 -20.92
N LEU A 73 -10.29 -4.13 -20.15
CA LEU A 73 -9.68 -2.89 -20.63
C LEU A 73 -8.21 -3.10 -21.04
N ALA A 74 -7.46 -3.93 -20.31
CA ALA A 74 -6.08 -4.26 -20.63
C ALA A 74 -5.92 -5.08 -21.92
N THR A 75 -6.99 -5.69 -22.44
CA THR A 75 -6.97 -6.40 -23.75
C THR A 75 -7.20 -5.51 -24.96
N VAL A 76 -7.56 -4.23 -24.75
CA VAL A 76 -7.76 -3.25 -25.83
C VAL A 76 -6.38 -2.83 -26.36
N GLY A 77 -6.19 -2.92 -27.68
CA GLY A 77 -4.95 -2.53 -28.35
C GLY A 77 -4.37 -3.62 -29.22
N GLU A 78 -3.13 -3.44 -29.63
CA GLU A 78 -2.43 -4.38 -30.50
C GLU A 78 -1.94 -5.62 -29.74
N SER A 79 -2.10 -6.80 -30.34
CA SER A 79 -1.60 -8.04 -29.75
C SER A 79 -0.07 -8.11 -29.81
N SER A 80 0.58 -8.37 -28.68
CA SER A 80 2.03 -8.58 -28.60
C SER A 80 2.57 -9.78 -29.40
N LEU A 81 1.71 -10.74 -29.77
CA LEU A 81 2.11 -11.94 -30.51
C LEU A 81 1.88 -11.83 -32.02
N PHE A 82 0.78 -11.19 -32.42
CA PHE A 82 0.30 -11.21 -33.81
C PHE A 82 0.19 -9.83 -34.45
N HIS A 83 0.53 -8.76 -33.72
CA HIS A 83 0.42 -7.37 -34.18
C HIS A 83 -0.96 -6.99 -34.72
N ALA A 84 -1.99 -7.73 -34.29
CA ALA A 84 -3.37 -7.55 -34.73
C ALA A 84 -4.12 -6.66 -33.74
N PRO A 85 -4.90 -5.67 -34.21
CA PRO A 85 -5.70 -4.81 -33.34
C PRO A 85 -6.84 -5.61 -32.69
N ARG A 86 -7.00 -5.48 -31.38
CA ARG A 86 -8.07 -6.09 -30.58
C ARG A 86 -8.91 -5.00 -29.93
N PHE A 87 -10.23 -5.07 -30.15
CA PHE A 87 -11.21 -4.18 -29.52
C PHE A 87 -10.96 -2.67 -29.73
N THR A 88 -10.23 -2.28 -30.79
CA THR A 88 -9.92 -0.87 -31.09
C THR A 88 -11.07 -0.12 -31.76
N LEU A 89 -12.12 -0.83 -32.22
CA LEU A 89 -13.28 -0.27 -32.92
C LEU A 89 -12.92 0.58 -34.16
N GLY A 90 -11.73 0.38 -34.73
CA GLY A 90 -11.22 1.17 -35.86
C GLY A 90 -10.62 2.54 -35.48
N ILE A 91 -10.54 2.87 -34.19
CA ILE A 91 -9.92 4.10 -33.69
C ILE A 91 -8.40 3.89 -33.62
N MET A 92 -7.64 4.74 -34.31
CA MET A 92 -6.17 4.66 -34.34
C MET A 92 -5.54 4.85 -32.95
N ASP A 93 -6.05 5.80 -32.14
CA ASP A 93 -5.52 6.05 -30.80
C ASP A 93 -5.63 4.83 -29.87
N LEU A 94 -6.60 3.95 -30.11
CA LEU A 94 -6.78 2.72 -29.32
C LEU A 94 -5.85 1.59 -29.75
N GLN A 95 -5.08 1.72 -30.84
CA GLN A 95 -4.11 0.69 -31.25
C GLN A 95 -3.00 0.52 -30.22
N SER A 96 -2.55 1.61 -29.60
CA SER A 96 -1.58 1.57 -28.51
C SER A 96 -2.19 1.11 -27.17
N GLY A 97 -3.48 0.77 -27.17
CA GLY A 97 -4.25 0.44 -25.98
C GLY A 97 -4.61 1.68 -25.14
N ILE A 98 -5.18 1.43 -23.96
CA ILE A 98 -5.54 2.49 -23.03
C ILE A 98 -4.31 2.91 -22.24
N ASN A 99 -3.86 4.16 -22.43
CA ASN A 99 -2.71 4.68 -21.71
C ASN A 99 -2.96 4.66 -20.18
N PHE A 100 -2.11 3.93 -19.45
CA PHE A 100 -2.24 3.76 -18.01
C PHE A 100 -2.21 5.09 -17.25
N VAL A 101 -1.36 6.04 -17.65
CA VAL A 101 -1.23 7.36 -17.02
C VAL A 101 -2.55 8.12 -17.16
N THR A 102 -3.12 8.15 -18.37
CA THR A 102 -4.41 8.78 -18.63
C THR A 102 -5.53 8.15 -17.79
N LEU A 103 -5.57 6.82 -17.72
CA LEU A 103 -6.56 6.09 -16.91
C LEU A 103 -6.40 6.41 -15.41
N ALA A 104 -5.17 6.37 -14.90
CA ALA A 104 -4.87 6.67 -13.50
C ALA A 104 -5.21 8.12 -13.13
N MET A 105 -4.91 9.09 -14.01
CA MET A 105 -5.33 10.49 -13.81
C MET A 105 -6.85 10.62 -13.76
N GLY A 106 -7.57 9.95 -14.65
CA GLY A 106 -9.04 9.96 -14.67
C GLY A 106 -9.67 9.29 -13.45
N LEU A 107 -9.10 8.19 -12.94
CA LEU A 107 -9.66 7.42 -11.83
C LEU A 107 -9.26 7.94 -10.44
N PHE A 108 -8.06 8.49 -10.29
CA PHE A 108 -7.55 8.94 -8.98
C PHE A 108 -7.46 10.46 -8.87
N ALA A 109 -6.84 11.15 -9.84
CA ALA A 109 -6.57 12.57 -9.71
C ALA A 109 -7.83 13.44 -9.89
N VAL A 110 -8.68 13.13 -10.86
CA VAL A 110 -9.90 13.90 -11.15
C VAL A 110 -10.92 13.81 -10.01
N PRO A 111 -11.29 12.62 -9.48
CA PRO A 111 -12.22 12.53 -8.35
C PRO A 111 -11.68 13.20 -7.10
N GLU A 112 -10.38 13.05 -6.81
CA GLU A 112 -9.74 13.71 -5.66
C GLU A 112 -9.77 15.24 -5.81
N ALA A 113 -9.48 15.76 -7.00
CA ALA A 113 -9.56 17.19 -7.29
C ALA A 113 -11.00 17.74 -7.10
N PHE A 114 -12.01 17.02 -7.57
CA PHE A 114 -13.41 17.39 -7.32
C PHE A 114 -13.78 17.30 -5.85
N PHE A 115 -13.33 16.25 -5.15
CA PHE A 115 -13.58 16.08 -3.72
C PHE A 115 -13.00 17.24 -2.92
N LEU A 116 -11.74 17.61 -3.17
CA LEU A 116 -11.07 18.75 -2.53
C LEU A 116 -11.76 20.09 -2.86
N ALA A 117 -12.17 20.29 -4.12
CA ALA A 117 -12.90 21.48 -4.52
C ALA A 117 -14.25 21.60 -3.80
N ILE A 118 -15.01 20.51 -3.72
CA ILE A 118 -16.30 20.44 -3.03
C ILE A 118 -16.12 20.60 -1.52
N ASP A 119 -15.11 19.97 -0.93
CA ASP A 119 -14.85 20.04 0.50
C ASP A 119 -14.44 21.45 0.92
N LYS A 120 -13.66 22.16 0.10
CA LYS A 120 -13.36 23.59 0.31
C LYS A 120 -14.62 24.47 0.27
N ILE A 121 -15.58 24.13 -0.59
CA ILE A 121 -16.89 24.81 -0.66
C ILE A 121 -17.75 24.49 0.59
N ARG A 122 -17.70 23.25 1.09
CA ARG A 122 -18.42 22.79 2.30
C ARG A 122 -17.79 23.29 3.61
N SER A 123 -16.47 23.41 3.65
CA SER A 123 -15.67 23.78 4.82
C SER A 123 -15.88 25.25 5.26
N LYS A 124 -16.52 26.09 4.43
CA LYS A 124 -17.04 27.41 4.87
C LYS A 124 -18.08 27.34 6.01
N LYS A 125 -18.57 26.16 6.41
CA LYS A 125 -19.50 25.96 7.53
C LYS A 125 -18.91 25.31 8.79
N SER A 126 -17.61 25.01 8.87
CA SER A 126 -16.99 24.55 10.11
C SER A 126 -16.11 25.65 10.71
N SER A 127 -16.77 26.48 11.51
CA SER A 127 -16.18 27.43 12.44
C SER A 127 -15.06 26.83 13.28
N SER A 128 -13.98 27.60 13.41
CA SER A 128 -13.01 27.60 14.51
C SER A 128 -13.05 26.41 15.47
N LYS A 129 -12.38 25.30 15.13
CA LYS A 129 -11.79 24.50 16.20
C LYS A 129 -10.68 25.37 16.81
N LYS A 130 -10.97 25.97 17.97
CA LYS A 130 -9.93 26.48 18.87
C LYS A 130 -8.83 25.43 18.88
N SER A 131 -7.64 25.81 18.44
CA SER A 131 -6.42 25.04 18.65
C SER A 131 -6.32 24.80 20.15
N GLN A 132 -6.80 23.64 20.61
CA GLN A 132 -6.51 23.21 21.97
C GLN A 132 -5.00 23.08 22.03
N GLU A 133 -4.37 23.87 22.90
CA GLU A 133 -2.94 23.78 23.11
C GLU A 133 -2.59 22.32 23.41
N ILE A 134 -1.75 21.74 22.54
CA ILE A 134 -1.26 20.38 22.69
C ILE A 134 -0.27 20.40 23.84
N SER A 135 -0.78 20.30 25.07
CA SER A 135 0.04 20.18 26.27
C SER A 135 0.42 18.72 26.53
N ASN A 136 1.60 18.51 27.13
CA ASN A 136 2.13 17.20 27.50
C ASN A 136 2.31 16.20 26.33
N LEU A 137 3.33 16.47 25.50
CA LEU A 137 3.79 15.56 24.44
C LEU A 137 4.75 14.47 24.93
N ARG A 138 5.28 14.55 26.16
CA ARG A 138 6.27 13.60 26.67
C ARG A 138 5.63 12.25 27.03
N ILE A 139 6.26 11.18 26.55
CA ILE A 139 5.95 9.80 26.88
C ILE A 139 6.84 9.39 28.06
N ASN A 140 6.29 8.61 28.99
CA ASN A 140 7.04 8.08 30.12
C ASN A 140 7.82 6.82 29.71
N LEU A 141 8.94 6.54 30.39
CA LEU A 141 9.79 5.38 30.10
C LEU A 141 9.03 4.05 30.25
N LYS A 142 8.03 3.99 31.15
CA LYS A 142 7.13 2.83 31.30
C LYS A 142 6.27 2.60 30.06
N GLU A 143 5.71 3.67 29.49
CA GLU A 143 4.90 3.62 28.28
C GLU A 143 5.77 3.19 27.08
N ALA A 144 6.98 3.74 26.97
CA ALA A 144 7.95 3.36 25.94
C ALA A 144 8.31 1.86 26.01
N LYS A 145 8.57 1.33 27.21
CA LYS A 145 8.83 -0.12 27.41
C LYS A 145 7.61 -0.98 27.07
N ALA A 146 6.39 -0.49 27.27
CA ALA A 146 5.18 -1.23 26.94
C ALA A 146 4.91 -1.29 25.43
N ILE A 147 5.21 -0.23 24.67
CA ILE A 147 4.99 -0.17 23.21
C ILE A 147 6.13 -0.77 22.40
N ALA A 148 7.38 -0.75 22.90
CA ALA A 148 8.54 -1.30 22.18
C ALA A 148 8.35 -2.73 21.65
N PRO A 149 7.85 -3.72 22.43
CA PRO A 149 7.65 -5.06 21.91
C PRO A 149 6.47 -5.15 20.93
N VAL A 150 5.47 -4.26 21.06
CA VAL A 150 4.37 -4.12 20.09
C VAL A 150 4.93 -3.63 18.76
N ILE A 151 5.75 -2.59 18.79
CA ILE A 151 6.41 -2.03 17.59
C ILE A 151 7.19 -3.13 16.86
N GLY A 152 8.00 -3.92 17.56
CA GLY A 152 8.77 -5.00 16.95
C GLY A 152 7.88 -6.04 16.24
N ARG A 153 6.88 -6.58 16.94
CA ARG A 153 5.96 -7.59 16.37
C ARG A 153 5.16 -7.04 15.19
N GLN A 154 4.58 -5.86 15.38
CA GLN A 154 3.67 -5.25 14.40
C GLN A 154 4.42 -4.68 13.19
N SER A 155 5.71 -4.35 13.33
CA SER A 155 6.54 -4.01 12.17
C SER A 155 6.74 -5.22 11.26
N ILE A 156 7.08 -6.39 11.82
CA ILE A 156 7.26 -7.62 11.03
C ILE A 156 5.93 -8.04 10.40
N GLN A 157 4.87 -8.14 11.21
CA GLN A 157 3.55 -8.52 10.73
C GLN A 157 3.03 -7.55 9.66
N GLY A 158 3.11 -6.24 9.93
CA GLY A 158 2.70 -5.20 8.99
C GLY A 158 3.48 -5.27 7.69
N PHE A 159 4.80 -5.39 7.76
CA PHE A 159 5.66 -5.52 6.59
C PHE A 159 5.26 -6.72 5.72
N LEU A 160 5.13 -7.92 6.31
CA LEU A 160 4.73 -9.12 5.58
C LEU A 160 3.35 -9.00 4.92
N ILE A 161 2.40 -8.33 5.59
CA ILE A 161 1.10 -8.01 5.00
C ILE A 161 1.24 -7.03 3.84
N GLY A 162 2.11 -6.04 3.96
CA GLY A 162 2.41 -5.07 2.90
C GLY A 162 3.02 -5.71 1.65
N VAL A 163 3.88 -6.73 1.83
CA VAL A 163 4.48 -7.48 0.71
C VAL A 163 3.40 -8.24 -0.09
N MET A 164 2.27 -8.60 0.52
CA MET A 164 1.18 -9.28 -0.18
C MET A 164 0.45 -8.32 -1.14
N PRO A 165 0.36 -8.64 -2.45
CA PRO A 165 -0.32 -7.81 -3.42
C PRO A 165 -1.78 -7.49 -3.03
N GLY A 166 -2.19 -6.24 -3.21
CA GLY A 166 -3.57 -5.81 -3.01
C GLY A 166 -4.11 -5.81 -1.57
N THR A 167 -3.30 -6.13 -0.55
CA THR A 167 -3.78 -6.23 0.84
C THR A 167 -3.86 -4.87 1.54
N GLY A 168 -2.92 -3.96 1.22
CA GLY A 168 -2.93 -2.58 1.71
C GLY A 168 -2.74 -2.39 3.22
N ALA A 169 -2.46 -1.14 3.61
CA ALA A 169 -2.11 -0.80 4.99
C ALA A 169 -3.29 -0.90 5.96
N THR A 170 -4.52 -0.66 5.50
CA THR A 170 -5.74 -0.73 6.31
C THR A 170 -5.95 -2.13 6.94
N ILE A 171 -5.72 -3.19 6.17
CA ILE A 171 -5.86 -4.56 6.69
C ILE A 171 -4.76 -4.88 7.69
N ALA A 172 -3.53 -4.42 7.44
CA ALA A 172 -2.43 -4.54 8.39
C ALA A 172 -2.79 -3.88 9.72
N SER A 173 -3.36 -2.67 9.70
CA SER A 173 -3.82 -1.96 10.90
C SER A 173 -4.87 -2.75 11.69
N PHE A 174 -5.90 -3.26 11.00
CA PHE A 174 -6.95 -4.05 11.65
C PHE A 174 -6.42 -5.35 12.24
N LEU A 175 -5.57 -6.06 11.50
CA LEU A 175 -5.00 -7.32 11.97
C LEU A 175 -4.02 -7.07 13.12
N GLY A 176 -3.22 -6.01 13.06
CA GLY A 176 -2.30 -5.66 14.15
C GLY A 176 -3.04 -5.29 15.43
N TYR A 177 -4.13 -4.53 15.32
CA TYR A 177 -5.02 -4.27 16.44
C TYR A 177 -5.61 -5.57 17.03
N ALA A 178 -6.10 -6.47 16.17
CA ALA A 178 -6.71 -7.72 16.61
C ALA A 178 -5.69 -8.67 17.27
N VAL A 179 -4.49 -8.79 16.70
CA VAL A 179 -3.41 -9.62 17.24
C VAL A 179 -2.98 -9.11 18.62
N GLU A 180 -2.74 -7.81 18.77
CA GLU A 180 -2.31 -7.27 20.06
C GLU A 180 -3.42 -7.29 21.11
N ARG A 181 -4.69 -7.12 20.71
CA ARG A 181 -5.82 -7.36 21.60
C ARG A 181 -5.87 -8.82 22.06
N ASN A 182 -5.63 -9.77 21.16
CA ASN A 182 -5.63 -11.19 21.50
C ASN A 182 -4.39 -11.61 22.32
N LEU A 183 -3.26 -10.90 22.22
CA LEU A 183 -2.08 -11.16 23.04
C LEU A 183 -2.14 -10.49 24.43
N ALA A 184 -2.92 -9.42 24.56
CA ALA A 184 -3.07 -8.70 25.82
C ALA A 184 -3.72 -9.56 26.93
N SER A 185 -3.35 -9.28 28.18
CA SER A 185 -3.96 -9.92 29.36
C SER A 185 -5.46 -9.56 29.45
N PRO A 186 -6.28 -10.33 30.19
CA PRO A 186 -7.70 -10.01 30.36
C PRO A 186 -7.96 -8.57 30.81
N GLU A 187 -7.15 -8.07 31.75
CA GLU A 187 -7.21 -6.70 32.27
C GLU A 187 -6.88 -5.67 31.18
N GLU A 188 -5.77 -5.88 30.46
CA GLU A 188 -5.36 -4.97 29.38
C GLU A 188 -6.33 -4.96 28.21
N ARG A 189 -6.99 -6.10 27.92
CA ARG A 189 -7.99 -6.23 26.86
C ARG A 189 -9.19 -5.32 27.05
N GLU A 190 -9.54 -4.98 28.30
CA GLU A 190 -10.66 -4.07 28.58
C GLU A 190 -10.36 -2.61 28.21
N GLU A 191 -9.08 -2.25 28.13
CA GLU A 191 -8.63 -0.91 27.72
C GLU A 191 -8.65 -0.71 26.20
N PHE A 192 -8.68 -1.79 25.41
CA PHE A 192 -8.75 -1.71 23.94
C PHE A 192 -10.07 -1.06 23.53
N GLY A 193 -10.00 0.00 22.72
CA GLY A 193 -11.14 0.84 22.36
C GLY A 193 -11.55 1.88 23.41
N LYS A 194 -10.93 1.88 24.60
CA LYS A 194 -11.15 2.86 25.68
C LYS A 194 -9.92 3.73 25.99
N GLY A 195 -8.84 3.58 25.22
CA GLY A 195 -7.61 4.37 25.40
C GLY A 195 -6.32 3.56 25.58
N SER A 196 -6.32 2.24 25.32
CA SER A 196 -5.11 1.41 25.38
C SER A 196 -3.97 1.96 24.52
N ILE A 197 -2.79 2.12 25.13
CA ILE A 197 -1.56 2.51 24.41
C ILE A 197 -1.12 1.44 23.41
N LYS A 198 -1.33 0.15 23.73
CA LYS A 198 -1.02 -0.97 22.83
C LYS A 198 -2.02 -1.00 21.68
N GLY A 199 -3.29 -0.78 21.97
CA GLY A 199 -4.36 -0.65 20.97
C GLY A 199 -4.17 0.53 20.00
N LEU A 200 -3.40 1.55 20.39
CA LEU A 200 -3.01 2.65 19.49
C LEU A 200 -1.71 2.35 18.74
N ALA A 201 -0.67 1.89 19.44
CA ALA A 201 0.64 1.63 18.85
C ALA A 201 0.60 0.51 17.80
N ALA A 202 -0.21 -0.53 18.03
CA ALA A 202 -0.29 -1.69 17.15
C ALA A 202 -0.76 -1.37 15.72
N PRO A 203 -1.95 -0.77 15.51
CA PRO A 203 -2.42 -0.44 14.17
C PRO A 203 -1.49 0.58 13.49
N GLU A 204 -0.98 1.59 14.20
CA GLU A 204 -0.11 2.62 13.63
C GLU A 204 1.24 2.06 13.16
N THR A 205 1.83 1.15 13.94
CA THR A 205 3.06 0.45 13.54
C THR A 205 2.80 -0.43 12.32
N ALA A 206 1.76 -1.27 12.37
CA ALA A 206 1.44 -2.20 11.30
C ALA A 206 1.13 -1.47 9.98
N ASN A 207 0.40 -0.35 10.06
CA ASN A 207 0.09 0.52 8.91
C ASN A 207 1.35 0.99 8.18
N ASN A 208 2.31 1.55 8.91
CA ASN A 208 3.50 2.16 8.31
C ASN A 208 4.51 1.11 7.85
N ALA A 209 4.64 0.01 8.58
CA ALA A 209 5.43 -1.12 8.12
C ALA A 209 4.84 -1.75 6.85
N ALA A 210 3.51 -1.89 6.76
CA ALA A 210 2.83 -2.37 5.55
C ALA A 210 2.96 -1.42 4.37
N SER A 211 2.86 -0.11 4.62
CA SER A 211 3.07 0.92 3.59
C SER A 211 4.46 0.79 2.97
N THR A 212 5.48 0.56 3.80
CA THR A 212 6.84 0.31 3.32
C THR A 212 6.99 -1.06 2.65
N GLY A 213 6.42 -2.11 3.23
CA GLY A 213 6.42 -3.46 2.64
C GLY A 213 5.77 -3.53 1.27
N SER A 214 4.79 -2.66 0.98
CA SER A 214 4.13 -2.60 -0.33
C SER A 214 5.03 -2.14 -1.48
N PHE A 215 6.19 -1.57 -1.16
CA PHE A 215 7.23 -1.26 -2.15
C PHE A 215 8.01 -2.49 -2.61
N VAL A 216 8.04 -3.58 -1.83
CA VAL A 216 8.74 -4.81 -2.20
C VAL A 216 8.20 -5.36 -3.53
N PRO A 217 6.91 -5.74 -3.67
CA PRO A 217 6.40 -6.26 -4.95
C PRO A 217 6.34 -5.17 -6.03
N LEU A 218 6.18 -3.89 -5.66
CA LEU A 218 6.18 -2.80 -6.63
C LEU A 218 7.52 -2.69 -7.33
N LEU A 219 8.62 -2.54 -6.58
CA LEU A 219 9.94 -2.32 -7.14
C LEU A 219 10.51 -3.57 -7.81
N THR A 220 10.14 -4.76 -7.33
CA THR A 220 10.75 -6.03 -7.76
C THR A 220 9.93 -6.80 -8.79
N LEU A 221 8.60 -6.69 -8.77
CA LEU A 221 7.72 -7.43 -9.68
C LEU A 221 6.90 -6.49 -10.58
N GLY A 222 6.89 -5.18 -10.32
CA GLY A 222 5.97 -4.25 -10.98
C GLY A 222 4.52 -4.42 -10.54
N ILE A 223 4.28 -5.13 -9.42
CA ILE A 223 2.94 -5.43 -8.92
C ILE A 223 2.67 -4.57 -7.67
N PRO A 224 1.64 -3.71 -7.66
CA PRO A 224 1.37 -2.85 -6.52
C PRO A 224 0.86 -3.65 -5.31
N GLY A 225 1.44 -3.43 -4.13
CA GLY A 225 1.00 -4.01 -2.84
C GLY A 225 -0.29 -3.38 -2.28
N SER A 226 -0.63 -2.19 -2.75
CA SER A 226 -1.76 -1.39 -2.29
C SER A 226 -2.26 -0.41 -3.37
N GLY A 227 -3.43 0.19 -3.15
CA GLY A 227 -3.96 1.22 -4.06
C GLY A 227 -3.05 2.45 -4.20
N THR A 228 -2.37 2.87 -3.13
CA THR A 228 -1.42 3.99 -3.17
C THR A 228 -0.18 3.65 -4.01
N THR A 229 0.35 2.43 -3.87
CA THR A 229 1.46 1.97 -4.73
C THR A 229 1.04 1.75 -6.19
N ALA A 230 -0.25 1.49 -6.47
CA ALA A 230 -0.75 1.41 -7.84
C ALA A 230 -0.74 2.79 -8.53
N VAL A 231 -1.03 3.85 -7.79
CA VAL A 231 -0.84 5.23 -8.28
C VAL A 231 0.64 5.52 -8.51
N LEU A 232 1.51 5.09 -7.59
CA LEU A 232 2.96 5.27 -7.73
C LEU A 232 3.54 4.53 -8.94
N LEU A 233 3.06 3.32 -9.23
CA LEU A 233 3.38 2.60 -10.46
C LEU A 233 3.09 3.45 -11.71
N GLY A 234 1.97 4.19 -11.70
CA GLY A 234 1.63 5.12 -12.79
C GLY A 234 2.57 6.29 -12.91
N ALA A 235 3.02 6.84 -11.78
CA ALA A 235 4.03 7.89 -11.77
C ALA A 235 5.37 7.38 -12.34
N PHE A 236 5.77 6.15 -12.01
CA PHE A 236 7.00 5.56 -12.54
C PHE A 236 6.89 5.38 -14.06
N ILE A 237 5.80 4.78 -14.55
CA ILE A 237 5.56 4.61 -15.98
C ILE A 237 5.53 5.96 -16.72
N ALA A 238 4.91 6.98 -16.12
CA ALA A 238 4.89 8.34 -16.69
C ALA A 238 6.30 8.97 -16.80
N LEU A 239 7.21 8.58 -15.91
CA LEU A 239 8.62 8.99 -15.92
C LEU A 239 9.51 8.05 -16.75
N ASN A 240 8.93 7.12 -17.51
CA ASN A 240 9.63 6.07 -18.26
C ASN A 240 10.50 5.17 -17.37
N LEU A 241 10.08 4.98 -16.12
CA LEU A 241 10.65 4.02 -15.18
C LEU A 241 9.73 2.80 -15.15
N GLN A 242 10.27 1.64 -15.49
CA GLN A 242 9.54 0.39 -15.44
C GLN A 242 9.98 -0.41 -14.21
N PRO A 243 9.17 -0.49 -13.15
CA PRO A 243 9.49 -1.36 -12.03
C PRO A 243 9.45 -2.83 -12.41
N GLY A 244 10.23 -3.65 -11.72
CA GLY A 244 10.39 -5.07 -12.02
C GLY A 244 11.78 -5.59 -11.67
N PRO A 245 12.07 -6.85 -11.97
CA PRO A 245 13.31 -7.50 -11.50
C PRO A 245 14.57 -6.84 -12.06
N GLN A 246 14.45 -6.24 -13.25
CA GLN A 246 15.52 -5.53 -13.94
C GLN A 246 15.79 -4.13 -13.39
N LEU A 247 14.86 -3.50 -12.66
CA LEU A 247 15.03 -2.13 -12.17
C LEU A 247 16.29 -1.98 -11.32
N LEU A 248 16.60 -2.97 -10.48
CA LEU A 248 17.79 -2.99 -9.64
C LEU A 248 19.09 -3.10 -10.47
N GLN A 249 19.06 -3.76 -11.64
CA GLN A 249 20.23 -3.93 -12.49
C GLN A 249 20.43 -2.75 -13.44
N GLU A 250 19.36 -2.26 -14.05
CA GLU A 250 19.40 -1.23 -15.08
C GLU A 250 19.43 0.18 -14.50
N ARG A 251 18.75 0.40 -13.36
CA ARG A 251 18.60 1.71 -12.69
C ARG A 251 18.82 1.60 -11.18
N PRO A 252 19.96 1.07 -10.71
CA PRO A 252 20.24 0.91 -9.28
C PRO A 252 20.15 2.25 -8.53
N GLU A 253 20.53 3.35 -9.17
CA GLU A 253 20.44 4.70 -8.61
C GLU A 253 19.01 5.08 -8.26
N VAL A 254 18.03 4.75 -9.11
CA VAL A 254 16.61 5.02 -8.84
C VAL A 254 16.11 4.09 -7.74
N PHE A 255 16.42 2.80 -7.85
CA PHE A 255 15.99 1.79 -6.88
C PHE A 255 16.42 2.18 -5.45
N TRP A 256 17.70 2.49 -5.24
CA TRP A 256 18.21 2.85 -3.92
C TRP A 256 17.80 4.26 -3.47
N SER A 257 17.70 5.23 -4.38
CA SER A 257 17.24 6.59 -4.02
C SER A 257 15.80 6.57 -3.49
N VAL A 258 14.91 5.77 -4.10
CA VAL A 258 13.53 5.60 -3.61
C VAL A 258 13.55 5.04 -2.20
N ILE A 259 14.28 3.94 -1.95
CA ILE A 259 14.34 3.30 -0.62
C ILE A 259 14.95 4.23 0.44
N MET A 260 16.04 4.93 0.11
CA MET A 260 16.73 5.81 1.05
C MET A 260 15.98 7.13 1.32
N SER A 261 15.02 7.50 0.47
CA SER A 261 14.19 8.70 0.65
C SER A 261 12.99 8.51 1.59
N MET A 262 12.70 7.26 1.99
CA MET A 262 11.59 6.88 2.88
C MET A 262 11.97 7.01 4.35
#